data_AF-A0A1H3SU49-F1
#
_entry.id   AF-A0A1H3SU49-F1
#
_cell.length_a   1.000
_cell.length_b   1.000
_cell.length_c   1.000
_cell.angle_alpha   90.00
_cell.angle_beta   90.00
_cell.angle_gamma   90.00
#
_symmetry.space_group_name_H-M   'P 1'
#
loop_
_entity.id
_entity.type
_entity.pdbx_description
1 polymer ?
#
loop_
_entity_poly.entity_id
_entity_poly.type
_entity_poly.pdbx_seq_one_letter_code
_entity_poly.pdbx_strand_id
1 'polypeptide(L)'
;MRPYLQLIQKAGAALGVTFEAIVPDFIYRAAYSDQHFIMYNVDPGLNNSSSVQLASSKAATYDTLTFAGLPAVEHVFLPHPDSRYSPENAYAAAKRLFYSFDEKAVIKPDDGAKGTDVVRITAAAALEAALHQLFRKGRNAAISPYYDSGGGIQDGRSQWAGEAEHCKDINIRLEAHSDGEYRKCPCQRHGFIAGEKKAGASSSGNCRCRRPRSVLLYR
;
A
#
# COMPACT_ATOMS: atom_id res chain seq x y z
N MET A 1 -20.71 12.07 -24.36
CA MET A 1 -20.97 11.04 -23.34
C MET A 1 -19.81 10.05 -23.23
N ARG A 2 -19.23 9.91 -22.03
CA ARG A 2 -18.03 9.08 -21.76
C ARG A 2 -18.29 7.58 -21.95
N PRO A 3 -17.46 6.81 -22.68
CA PRO A 3 -17.75 5.41 -23.03
C PRO A 3 -18.10 4.51 -21.83
N TYR A 4 -17.39 4.65 -20.71
CA TYR A 4 -17.66 3.87 -19.50
C TYR A 4 -19.02 4.19 -18.86
N LEU A 5 -19.44 5.45 -18.89
CA LEU A 5 -20.77 5.85 -18.43
C LEU A 5 -21.87 5.24 -19.32
N GLN A 6 -21.67 5.23 -20.64
CA GLN A 6 -22.62 4.58 -21.55
C GLN A 6 -22.77 3.08 -21.24
N LEU A 7 -21.66 2.42 -20.93
CA LEU A 7 -21.66 1.01 -20.55
C LEU A 7 -22.47 0.76 -19.27
N ILE A 8 -22.25 1.58 -18.23
CA ILE A 8 -23.03 1.49 -16.97
C ILE A 8 -24.52 1.71 -17.24
N GLN A 9 -24.86 2.76 -17.99
CA GLN A 9 -26.25 3.09 -18.30
C GLN A 9 -26.94 1.98 -19.12
N LYS A 10 -26.24 1.42 -20.12
CA LYS A 10 -26.75 0.31 -20.92
C LYS A 10 -26.96 -0.96 -20.10
N ALA A 11 -25.99 -1.30 -19.24
CA ALA A 11 -26.08 -2.46 -18.36
C ALA A 11 -27.21 -2.30 -17.34
N GLY A 12 -27.35 -1.13 -16.72
CA GLY A 12 -28.45 -0.83 -15.80
C GLY A 12 -29.80 -0.84 -16.48
N ALA A 13 -29.93 -0.25 -17.66
CA ALA A 13 -31.17 -0.25 -18.44
C ALA A 13 -31.64 -1.66 -18.79
N ALA A 14 -30.71 -2.58 -19.10
CA ALA A 14 -31.03 -3.99 -19.33
C ALA A 14 -31.59 -4.71 -18.07
N LEU A 15 -31.36 -4.14 -16.88
CA LEU A 15 -31.85 -4.62 -15.60
C LEU A 15 -33.04 -3.79 -15.07
N GLY A 16 -33.59 -2.87 -15.87
CA GLY A 16 -34.72 -2.02 -15.47
C GLY A 16 -34.33 -0.79 -14.63
N VAL A 17 -33.04 -0.45 -14.55
CA VAL A 17 -32.56 0.78 -13.90
C VAL A 17 -32.70 1.95 -14.88
N THR A 18 -33.32 3.05 -14.44
CA THR A 18 -33.37 4.30 -15.21
C THR A 18 -32.32 5.29 -14.70
N PHE A 19 -31.81 6.13 -15.60
CA PHE A 19 -30.82 7.15 -15.28
C PHE A 19 -31.32 8.51 -15.75
N GLU A 20 -31.47 9.43 -14.81
CA GLU A 20 -31.85 10.81 -15.05
C GLU A 20 -30.64 11.70 -14.79
N ALA A 21 -30.26 12.54 -15.76
CA ALA A 21 -29.15 13.47 -15.58
C ALA A 21 -29.61 14.64 -14.69
N ILE A 22 -28.94 14.83 -13.55
CA ILE A 22 -29.05 16.06 -12.75
C ILE A 22 -28.06 17.09 -13.31
N VAL A 23 -26.83 16.65 -13.55
CA VAL A 23 -25.79 17.41 -14.26
C VAL A 23 -25.25 16.52 -15.37
N PRO A 24 -25.44 16.86 -16.66
CA PRO A 24 -24.99 16.03 -17.77
C PRO A 24 -23.51 15.66 -17.66
N ASP A 25 -23.20 14.39 -17.96
CA ASP A 25 -21.86 13.76 -17.89
C ASP A 25 -21.19 13.76 -16.50
N PHE A 26 -21.92 14.14 -15.44
CA PHE A 26 -21.34 14.27 -14.10
C PHE A 26 -22.19 13.77 -12.94
N ILE A 27 -23.48 14.12 -12.85
CA ILE A 27 -24.33 13.71 -11.72
C ILE A 27 -25.62 13.11 -12.28
N TYR A 28 -25.94 11.90 -11.83
CA TYR A 28 -27.12 11.17 -12.28
C TYR A 28 -27.91 10.66 -11.08
N ARG A 29 -29.23 10.69 -11.20
CA ARG A 29 -30.13 9.91 -10.35
C ARG A 29 -30.34 8.56 -11.04
N ALA A 30 -29.90 7.49 -10.41
CA ALA A 30 -30.21 6.12 -10.83
C ALA A 30 -31.41 5.62 -10.01
N ALA A 31 -32.39 5.01 -10.66
CA ALA A 31 -33.61 4.54 -10.01
C ALA A 31 -34.02 3.13 -10.47
N TYR A 32 -34.46 2.31 -9.51
CA TYR A 32 -35.01 0.97 -9.73
C TYR A 32 -36.19 0.77 -8.78
N SER A 33 -37.39 0.54 -9.32
CA SER A 33 -38.63 0.53 -8.52
C SER A 33 -38.78 1.85 -7.72
N ASP A 34 -38.94 1.76 -6.42
CA ASP A 34 -39.03 2.82 -5.42
C ASP A 34 -37.66 3.26 -4.87
N GLN A 35 -36.60 2.52 -5.19
CA GLN A 35 -35.25 2.81 -4.74
C GLN A 35 -34.53 3.75 -5.71
N HIS A 36 -33.74 4.65 -5.15
CA HIS A 36 -32.91 5.55 -5.94
C HIS A 36 -31.63 5.91 -5.19
N PHE A 37 -30.60 6.23 -5.94
CA PHE A 37 -29.36 6.78 -5.40
C PHE A 37 -28.76 7.80 -6.35
N ILE A 38 -27.90 8.66 -5.79
CA ILE A 38 -27.18 9.66 -6.57
C ILE A 38 -25.83 9.09 -6.97
N MET A 39 -25.63 8.95 -8.28
CA MET A 39 -24.33 8.67 -8.87
C MET A 39 -23.55 9.96 -9.03
N TYR A 40 -22.37 10.01 -8.44
CA TYR A 40 -21.39 11.06 -8.68
C TYR A 40 -20.34 10.55 -9.67
N ASN A 41 -20.13 11.29 -10.76
CA ASN A 41 -19.23 10.96 -11.84
C ASN A 41 -19.63 9.63 -12.55
N VAL A 42 -18.93 8.54 -12.26
CA VAL A 42 -19.23 7.18 -12.75
C VAL A 42 -19.29 6.18 -11.59
N ASP A 43 -19.41 6.68 -10.37
CA ASP A 43 -19.48 5.86 -9.16
C ASP A 43 -20.91 5.36 -8.93
N PRO A 44 -21.16 4.04 -9.02
CA PRO A 44 -22.46 3.44 -8.72
C PRO A 44 -22.74 3.32 -7.21
N GLY A 45 -21.92 3.91 -6.33
CA GLY A 45 -22.15 3.89 -4.89
C GLY A 45 -21.82 2.55 -4.22
N LEU A 46 -21.02 1.72 -4.88
CA LEU A 46 -20.61 0.39 -4.36
C LEU A 46 -19.50 0.50 -3.31
N ASN A 47 -18.68 1.55 -3.40
CA ASN A 47 -17.52 1.74 -2.55
C ASN A 47 -17.86 2.71 -1.42
N ASN A 48 -17.55 2.31 -0.17
CA ASN A 48 -17.69 3.21 0.96
C ASN A 48 -16.61 4.32 0.91
N SER A 49 -16.83 5.40 1.65
CA SER A 49 -15.92 6.56 1.67
C SER A 49 -14.49 6.24 2.10
N SER A 50 -14.31 5.24 2.96
CA SER A 50 -12.97 4.82 3.43
C SER A 50 -12.21 4.10 2.32
N SER A 51 -12.88 3.20 1.58
CA SER A 51 -12.27 2.49 0.46
C SER A 51 -11.82 3.42 -0.66
N VAL A 52 -12.60 4.47 -0.96
CA VAL A 52 -12.23 5.50 -1.94
C VAL A 52 -10.98 6.27 -1.48
N GLN A 53 -10.91 6.66 -0.21
CA GLN A 53 -9.75 7.37 0.33
C GLN A 53 -8.48 6.50 0.32
N LEU A 54 -8.59 5.24 0.75
CA LEU A 54 -7.47 4.29 0.72
C LEU A 54 -6.97 4.08 -0.70
N ALA A 55 -7.87 3.79 -1.65
CA ALA A 55 -7.52 3.56 -3.06
C ALA A 55 -6.97 4.82 -3.76
N SER A 56 -7.33 6.02 -3.28
CA SER A 56 -6.82 7.26 -3.83
C SER A 56 -5.38 7.55 -3.38
N SER A 57 -5.01 7.18 -2.15
CA SER A 57 -3.66 7.38 -1.61
C SER A 57 -2.77 6.18 -1.93
N LYS A 58 -1.63 6.44 -2.59
CA LYS A 58 -0.65 5.40 -2.92
C LYS A 58 0.00 4.84 -1.67
N ALA A 59 0.37 5.71 -0.74
CA ALA A 59 0.95 5.30 0.52
C ALA A 59 -0.05 4.51 1.38
N ALA A 60 -1.29 5.00 1.53
CA ALA A 60 -2.29 4.27 2.31
C ALA A 60 -2.68 2.93 1.67
N THR A 61 -2.74 2.86 0.33
CA THR A 61 -2.91 1.58 -0.39
C THR A 61 -1.77 0.63 -0.08
N TYR A 62 -0.52 1.08 -0.16
CA TYR A 62 0.65 0.26 0.17
C TYR A 62 0.60 -0.26 1.62
N ASP A 63 0.34 0.61 2.58
CA ASP A 63 0.26 0.22 4.00
C ASP A 63 -0.87 -0.79 4.24
N THR A 64 -2.02 -0.62 3.58
CA THR A 64 -3.16 -1.53 3.70
C THR A 64 -2.85 -2.91 3.11
N LEU A 65 -2.23 -2.96 1.92
CA LEU A 65 -1.82 -4.21 1.29
C LEU A 65 -0.76 -4.94 2.11
N THR A 66 0.25 -4.21 2.58
CA THR A 66 1.33 -4.75 3.41
C THR A 66 0.79 -5.29 4.74
N PHE A 67 -0.13 -4.56 5.38
CA PHE A 67 -0.82 -5.03 6.59
C PHE A 67 -1.58 -6.34 6.35
N ALA A 68 -2.18 -6.51 5.17
CA ALA A 68 -2.85 -7.74 4.76
C ALA A 68 -1.88 -8.87 4.33
N GLY A 69 -0.55 -8.63 4.38
CA GLY A 69 0.46 -9.60 3.94
C GLY A 69 0.53 -9.76 2.42
N LEU A 70 0.02 -8.79 1.66
CA LEU A 70 0.06 -8.79 0.20
C LEU A 70 1.33 -8.07 -0.30
N PRO A 71 2.09 -8.69 -1.23
CA PRO A 71 3.23 -8.04 -1.84
C PRO A 71 2.81 -6.76 -2.58
N ALA A 72 3.48 -5.65 -2.29
CA ALA A 72 3.27 -4.38 -2.94
C ALA A 72 4.60 -3.62 -3.04
N VAL A 73 4.74 -2.78 -4.07
CA VAL A 73 5.87 -1.85 -4.16
C VAL A 73 5.73 -0.80 -3.08
N GLU A 74 6.80 -0.54 -2.33
CA GLU A 74 6.82 0.46 -1.26
C GLU A 74 6.41 1.84 -1.76
N HIS A 75 5.49 2.48 -1.04
CA HIS A 75 5.12 3.88 -1.24
C HIS A 75 5.08 4.58 0.11
N VAL A 76 6.00 5.52 0.31
CA VAL A 76 6.06 6.30 1.55
C VAL A 76 5.38 7.64 1.35
N PHE A 77 4.49 7.98 2.28
CA PHE A 77 3.77 9.25 2.29
C PHE A 77 4.72 10.40 2.63
N LEU A 78 4.67 11.45 1.82
CA LEU A 78 5.41 12.70 2.02
C LEU A 78 4.40 13.85 2.11
N PRO A 79 4.01 14.25 3.33
CA PRO A 79 3.02 15.29 3.52
C PRO A 79 3.50 16.63 2.97
N HIS A 80 2.56 17.45 2.52
CA HIS A 80 2.79 18.85 2.22
C HIS A 80 3.44 19.56 3.44
N PRO A 81 4.40 20.49 3.25
CA PRO A 81 5.07 21.19 4.35
C PRO A 81 4.12 21.88 5.33
N ASP A 82 2.99 22.40 4.84
CA ASP A 82 1.96 23.05 5.66
C ASP A 82 0.98 22.06 6.34
N SER A 83 1.20 20.75 6.21
CA SER A 83 0.36 19.75 6.85
C SER A 83 0.56 19.76 8.36
N ARG A 84 -0.55 19.89 9.10
CA ARG A 84 -0.57 19.80 10.58
C ARG A 84 -0.17 18.42 11.13
N TYR A 85 -0.06 17.40 10.28
CA TYR A 85 0.21 16.02 10.66
C TYR A 85 1.60 15.54 10.21
N SER A 86 2.55 16.45 9.94
CA SER A 86 3.89 16.07 9.51
C SER A 86 4.83 15.89 10.71
N PRO A 87 5.22 14.66 11.10
CA PRO A 87 6.16 14.45 12.19
C PRO A 87 7.61 14.78 11.79
N GLU A 88 7.90 14.88 10.49
CA GLU A 88 9.22 15.10 9.92
C GLU A 88 9.16 16.06 8.73
N ASN A 89 10.26 16.73 8.40
CA ASN A 89 10.40 17.47 7.15
C ASN A 89 10.39 16.52 5.93
N ALA A 90 9.41 16.68 5.04
CA ALA A 90 9.23 15.81 3.88
C ALA A 90 10.43 15.77 2.92
N TYR A 91 11.18 16.86 2.75
CA TYR A 91 12.39 16.88 1.91
C TYR A 91 13.51 16.04 2.53
N ALA A 92 13.69 16.13 3.85
CA ALA A 92 14.68 15.33 4.56
C ALA A 92 14.34 13.83 4.52
N ALA A 93 13.06 13.49 4.77
CA ALA A 93 12.56 12.12 4.66
C ALA A 93 12.77 11.55 3.26
N ALA A 94 12.39 12.31 2.23
CA ALA A 94 12.55 11.90 0.84
C ALA A 94 14.02 11.68 0.46
N LYS A 95 14.94 12.55 0.91
CA LYS A 95 16.36 12.40 0.62
C LYS A 95 16.95 11.14 1.24
N ARG A 96 16.58 10.82 2.49
CA ARG A 96 16.97 9.56 3.15
C ARG A 96 16.46 8.34 2.36
N LEU A 97 15.19 8.37 1.97
CA LEU A 97 14.57 7.29 1.21
C LEU A 97 15.18 7.12 -0.18
N PHE A 98 15.50 8.23 -0.86
CA PHE A 98 16.18 8.21 -2.14
C PHE A 98 17.53 7.47 -2.07
N TYR A 99 18.31 7.71 -1.02
CA TYR A 99 19.56 6.96 -0.83
C TYR A 99 19.33 5.51 -0.43
N SER A 100 18.28 5.17 0.32
CA SER A 100 17.94 3.77 0.61
C SER A 100 17.38 3.01 -0.60
N PHE A 101 16.95 3.72 -1.64
CA PHE A 101 16.48 3.16 -2.91
C PHE A 101 17.58 3.15 -3.99
N ASP A 102 18.86 3.08 -3.59
CA ASP A 102 20.01 3.08 -4.49
C ASP A 102 19.99 4.21 -5.53
N GLU A 103 19.53 5.39 -5.08
CA GLU A 103 19.42 6.60 -5.91
C GLU A 103 18.52 6.43 -7.14
N LYS A 104 17.55 5.50 -7.08
CA LYS A 104 16.57 5.22 -8.14
C LYS A 104 15.17 5.25 -7.54
N ALA A 105 14.52 6.41 -7.59
CA ALA A 105 13.19 6.60 -7.03
C ALA A 105 12.19 7.11 -8.05
N VAL A 106 10.92 7.07 -7.68
CA VAL A 106 9.81 7.73 -8.37
C VAL A 106 9.10 8.65 -7.38
N ILE A 107 8.91 9.90 -7.80
CA ILE A 107 8.08 10.88 -7.10
C ILE A 107 6.79 11.08 -7.87
N LYS A 108 5.67 11.19 -7.15
CA LYS A 108 4.33 11.37 -7.70
C LYS A 108 3.39 11.99 -6.68
N PRO A 109 2.29 12.63 -7.09
CA PRO A 109 1.23 13.01 -6.15
C PRO A 109 0.68 11.76 -5.48
N ASP A 110 0.50 11.79 -4.16
CA ASP A 110 -0.02 10.63 -3.42
C ASP A 110 -1.43 10.26 -3.90
N ASP A 111 -2.28 11.26 -4.10
CA ASP A 111 -3.66 11.22 -4.58
C ASP A 111 -3.82 11.37 -6.11
N GLY A 112 -2.72 11.24 -6.85
CA GLY A 112 -2.68 11.40 -8.31
C GLY A 112 -3.23 10.20 -9.10
N ALA A 113 -3.73 10.45 -10.31
CA ALA A 113 -4.21 9.42 -11.24
C ALA A 113 -3.66 9.65 -12.65
N LYS A 114 -3.79 8.64 -13.53
CA LYS A 114 -3.46 8.72 -14.98
C LYS A 114 -2.00 9.02 -15.32
N GLY A 115 -1.07 8.80 -14.39
CA GLY A 115 0.36 9.03 -14.62
C GLY A 115 0.77 10.51 -14.64
N THR A 116 -0.12 11.43 -14.32
CA THR A 116 0.19 12.86 -14.24
C THR A 116 1.17 13.15 -13.11
N ASP A 117 2.16 14.01 -13.37
CA ASP A 117 3.19 14.42 -12.42
C ASP A 117 4.00 13.27 -11.79
N VAL A 118 4.12 12.14 -12.50
CA VAL A 118 4.98 11.02 -12.12
C VAL A 118 6.36 11.23 -12.71
N VAL A 119 7.39 11.30 -11.87
CA VAL A 119 8.76 11.62 -12.27
C VAL A 119 9.73 10.57 -11.72
N ARG A 120 10.55 10.00 -12.62
CA ARG A 120 11.70 9.18 -12.22
C ARG A 120 12.84 10.08 -11.77
N ILE A 121 13.43 9.77 -10.63
CA ILE A 121 14.50 10.52 -9.99
C ILE A 121 15.75 9.65 -9.93
N THR A 122 16.86 10.18 -10.46
CA THR A 122 18.19 9.56 -10.44
C THR A 122 19.26 10.48 -9.85
N ALA A 123 18.87 11.63 -9.30
CA ALA A 123 19.78 12.60 -8.70
C ALA A 123 19.06 13.39 -7.60
N ALA A 124 19.76 13.70 -6.51
CA ALA A 124 19.20 14.41 -5.36
C ALA A 124 18.66 15.81 -5.71
N ALA A 125 19.30 16.54 -6.64
CA ALA A 125 18.80 17.85 -7.06
C ALA A 125 17.43 17.76 -7.76
N ALA A 126 17.20 16.70 -8.54
CA ALA A 126 15.92 16.47 -9.21
C ALA A 126 14.81 16.08 -8.22
N LEU A 127 15.17 15.42 -7.11
CA LEU A 127 14.25 15.05 -6.04
C LEU A 127 13.59 16.29 -5.42
N GLU A 128 14.40 17.27 -5.01
CA GLU A 128 13.91 18.49 -4.36
C GLU A 128 13.04 19.30 -5.32
N ALA A 129 13.46 19.43 -6.58
CA ALA A 129 12.68 20.13 -7.61
C ALA A 129 11.30 19.46 -7.84
N ALA A 130 11.24 18.12 -7.90
CA ALA A 130 9.99 17.39 -8.08
C ALA A 130 9.04 17.57 -6.88
N LEU A 131 9.54 17.46 -5.65
CA LEU A 131 8.75 17.71 -4.45
C LEU A 131 8.24 19.14 -4.39
N HIS A 132 9.10 20.12 -4.67
CA HIS A 132 8.74 21.52 -4.68
C HIS A 132 7.61 21.82 -5.68
N GLN A 133 7.65 21.21 -6.87
CA GLN A 133 6.58 21.35 -7.86
C GLN A 133 5.23 20.77 -7.37
N LEU A 134 5.24 19.61 -6.72
CA LEU A 134 4.02 19.01 -6.15
C LEU A 134 3.47 19.85 -5.00
N PHE A 135 4.33 20.29 -4.10
CA PHE A 135 3.93 21.11 -2.95
C PHE A 135 3.40 22.47 -3.38
N ARG A 136 4.00 23.12 -4.39
CA ARG A 136 3.43 24.36 -4.96
C ARG A 136 2.03 24.21 -5.56
N LYS A 137 1.62 22.99 -5.91
CA LYS A 137 0.25 22.65 -6.36
C LYS A 137 -0.68 22.30 -5.19
N GLY A 138 -0.22 22.41 -3.94
CA GLY A 138 -0.96 22.02 -2.74
C GLY A 138 -1.17 20.51 -2.60
N ARG A 139 -0.31 19.69 -3.23
CA ARG A 139 -0.45 18.23 -3.25
C ARG A 139 0.47 17.58 -2.23
N ASN A 140 0.02 16.51 -1.59
CA ASN A 140 0.93 15.58 -0.92
C ASN A 140 1.69 14.74 -1.97
N ALA A 141 2.87 14.26 -1.62
CA ALA A 141 3.68 13.41 -2.48
C ALA A 141 3.77 11.98 -1.93
N ALA A 142 4.13 11.05 -2.80
CA ALA A 142 4.58 9.72 -2.44
C ALA A 142 5.92 9.45 -3.13
N ILE A 143 6.84 8.82 -2.40
CA ILE A 143 8.11 8.31 -2.94
C ILE A 143 8.09 6.79 -2.94
N SER A 144 8.59 6.18 -4.03
CA SER A 144 8.76 4.73 -4.15
C SER A 144 10.10 4.40 -4.82
N PRO A 145 10.69 3.21 -4.60
CA PRO A 145 11.77 2.74 -5.45
C PRO A 145 11.32 2.62 -6.91
N TYR A 146 12.26 2.79 -7.84
CA TYR A 146 12.02 2.60 -9.27
C TYR A 146 12.34 1.16 -9.68
N TYR A 147 11.37 0.49 -10.30
CA TYR A 147 11.54 -0.80 -10.94
C TYR A 147 11.39 -0.66 -12.45
N ASP A 148 12.26 -1.34 -13.20
CA ASP A 148 12.11 -1.46 -14.64
C ASP A 148 11.01 -2.49 -14.95
N SER A 149 10.08 -2.14 -15.83
CA SER A 149 9.04 -3.05 -16.30
C SER A 149 9.48 -3.96 -17.45
N GLY A 150 10.66 -3.71 -18.03
CA GLY A 150 11.21 -4.45 -19.18
C GLY A 150 12.24 -5.53 -18.83
N GLY A 151 12.74 -5.56 -17.59
CA GLY A 151 13.52 -6.69 -17.08
C GLY A 151 12.54 -7.80 -16.73
N GLY A 152 12.60 -8.94 -17.46
CA GLY A 152 11.76 -10.09 -17.16
C GLY A 152 11.72 -10.31 -15.66
N ILE A 153 10.52 -10.43 -15.09
CA ILE A 153 10.29 -10.70 -13.67
C ILE A 153 11.25 -11.83 -13.32
N GLN A 154 12.39 -11.50 -12.70
CA GLN A 154 13.12 -12.47 -11.93
C GLN A 154 12.15 -12.75 -10.81
N ASP A 155 11.42 -13.83 -11.01
CA ASP A 155 10.60 -14.52 -10.03
C ASP A 155 10.96 -13.99 -8.64
N GLY A 156 10.12 -13.14 -8.06
CA GLY A 156 10.38 -12.57 -6.75
C GLY A 156 10.69 -13.65 -5.71
N ARG A 157 10.33 -14.92 -5.94
CA ARG A 157 10.76 -16.03 -5.08
C ARG A 157 12.27 -16.09 -4.87
N SER A 158 13.13 -15.63 -5.78
CA SER A 158 14.58 -15.66 -5.53
C SER A 158 15.04 -14.62 -4.51
N GLN A 159 14.35 -13.47 -4.40
CA GLN A 159 14.63 -12.47 -3.37
C GLN A 159 13.99 -12.85 -2.02
N TRP A 160 12.82 -13.50 -2.05
CA TRP A 160 12.14 -14.01 -0.85
C TRP A 160 12.66 -15.38 -0.36
N ALA A 161 13.41 -16.14 -1.17
CA ALA A 161 13.99 -17.43 -0.76
C ALA A 161 15.20 -17.27 0.17
N GLY A 162 15.92 -16.15 0.09
CA GLY A 162 17.07 -15.87 0.97
C GLY A 162 16.68 -15.77 2.45
N GLU A 163 15.48 -15.29 2.76
CA GLU A 163 14.95 -15.25 4.13
C GLU A 163 14.38 -16.61 4.59
N ALA A 164 13.91 -17.44 3.65
CA ALA A 164 13.44 -18.79 3.96
C ALA A 164 14.59 -19.78 4.23
N GLU A 165 15.76 -19.58 3.62
CA GLU A 165 16.95 -20.43 3.88
C GLU A 165 17.55 -20.21 5.26
N HIS A 166 17.45 -19.00 5.82
CA HIS A 166 17.90 -18.70 7.19
C HIS A 166 17.08 -19.43 8.27
N CYS A 167 15.89 -19.94 7.93
CA CYS A 167 15.08 -20.76 8.84
C CYS A 167 15.42 -22.26 8.81
N LYS A 168 16.21 -22.75 7.84
CA LYS A 168 16.56 -24.18 7.78
C LYS A 168 17.60 -24.60 8.83
N ASP A 169 18.41 -23.65 9.32
CA ASP A 169 19.49 -23.94 10.28
C ASP A 169 19.04 -23.88 11.75
N ILE A 170 17.79 -23.50 12.02
CA ILE A 170 17.23 -23.54 13.38
C ILE A 170 16.49 -24.87 13.55
N ASN A 171 17.15 -25.81 14.23
CA ASN A 171 16.59 -27.10 14.66
C ASN A 171 15.36 -26.91 15.57
N ILE A 172 14.21 -26.58 14.99
CA ILE A 172 12.92 -26.52 15.67
C ILE A 172 12.35 -27.94 15.64
N ARG A 173 12.47 -28.64 16.77
CA ARG A 173 11.78 -29.90 17.02
C ARG A 173 10.27 -29.62 16.93
N LEU A 174 9.62 -30.13 15.88
CA LEU A 174 8.16 -30.18 15.81
C LEU A 174 7.71 -31.18 16.87
N GLU A 175 7.10 -30.70 17.95
CA GLU A 175 6.42 -31.60 18.90
C GLU A 175 5.11 -32.05 18.25
N ALA A 176 5.00 -33.35 18.01
CA ALA A 176 3.77 -33.96 17.52
C ALA A 176 2.70 -33.90 18.62
N HIS A 177 1.62 -33.19 18.37
CA HIS A 177 0.42 -33.30 19.19
C HIS A 177 -0.43 -34.51 18.75
N SER A 178 -1.13 -35.14 19.69
CA SER A 178 -1.84 -36.43 19.57
C SER A 178 -2.98 -36.46 18.55
N ASP A 179 -3.29 -35.33 17.95
CA ASP A 179 -4.40 -35.04 17.05
C ASP A 179 -3.96 -34.89 15.58
N GLY A 180 -2.68 -35.09 15.26
CA GLY A 180 -2.20 -35.20 13.88
C GLY A 180 -2.19 -33.90 13.06
N GLU A 181 -2.62 -32.77 13.63
CA GLU A 181 -2.53 -31.46 13.00
C GLU A 181 -1.18 -30.79 13.27
N TYR A 182 -0.43 -30.49 12.21
CA TYR A 182 0.73 -29.60 12.28
C TYR A 182 0.27 -28.15 12.47
N ARG A 183 0.35 -27.63 13.69
CA ARG A 183 0.08 -26.21 13.97
C ARG A 183 1.37 -25.40 13.96
N LYS A 184 1.42 -24.37 13.12
CA LYS A 184 2.51 -23.37 13.11
C LYS A 184 2.61 -22.70 14.48
N CYS A 185 3.85 -22.52 14.97
CA CYS A 185 4.14 -21.79 16.20
C CYS A 185 3.50 -20.39 16.16
N PRO A 186 2.88 -19.90 17.25
CA PRO A 186 2.14 -18.62 17.28
C PRO A 186 2.95 -17.39 16.85
N CYS A 187 4.28 -17.45 16.88
CA CYS A 187 5.17 -16.38 16.41
C CYS A 187 5.11 -16.14 14.89
N GLN A 188 4.65 -17.12 14.09
CA GLN A 188 4.52 -16.96 12.64
C GLN A 188 3.29 -16.15 12.20
N ARG A 189 2.34 -15.81 13.09
CA ARG A 189 1.17 -15.00 12.72
C ARG A 189 1.42 -13.49 12.65
N HIS A 190 2.58 -13.01 13.12
CA HIS A 190 2.78 -11.57 13.37
C HIS A 190 4.17 -11.04 12.95
N GLY A 191 4.89 -11.71 12.04
CA GLY A 191 6.15 -11.17 11.50
C GLY A 191 7.29 -11.01 12.52
N PHE A 192 7.37 -11.86 13.55
CA PHE A 192 8.47 -11.83 14.52
C PHE A 192 9.71 -12.57 14.01
N ILE A 193 10.89 -11.96 14.15
CA ILE A 193 12.20 -12.60 13.92
C ILE A 193 12.57 -13.44 15.16
N ALA A 194 13.00 -14.68 14.96
CA ALA A 194 13.49 -15.54 16.04
C ALA A 194 14.79 -14.96 16.64
N GLY A 195 14.86 -14.83 17.97
CA GLY A 195 16.10 -14.43 18.65
C GLY A 195 17.06 -15.60 18.82
N GLU A 196 18.36 -15.34 18.68
CA GLU A 196 19.43 -16.32 18.87
C GLU A 196 19.37 -17.02 20.24
N LYS A 197 19.52 -18.36 20.24
CA LYS A 197 19.81 -19.12 21.46
C LYS A 197 21.27 -18.88 21.86
N LYS A 198 21.51 -18.34 23.05
CA LYS A 198 22.83 -18.46 23.68
C LYS A 198 23.08 -19.91 24.06
N ALA A 199 24.25 -20.43 23.70
CA ALA A 199 24.71 -21.77 24.07
C ALA A 199 24.68 -21.93 25.60
N GLY A 200 23.95 -22.94 26.09
CA GLY A 200 23.96 -23.35 27.50
C GLY A 200 22.62 -23.39 28.26
N ALA A 201 21.47 -23.15 27.63
CA ALA A 201 20.17 -23.22 28.33
C ALA A 201 19.53 -24.63 28.26
N SER A 202 19.12 -25.14 29.43
CA SER A 202 18.49 -26.45 29.62
C SER A 202 17.12 -26.59 28.92
N SER A 203 16.72 -27.84 28.70
CA SER A 203 15.64 -28.32 27.81
C SER A 203 14.20 -28.02 28.25
N SER A 204 13.93 -26.91 28.94
CA SER A 204 12.57 -26.53 29.37
C SER A 204 12.34 -25.02 29.30
N GLY A 205 12.75 -24.38 28.19
CA GLY A 205 12.74 -22.92 28.06
C GLY A 205 11.61 -22.38 27.20
N ASN A 206 10.73 -21.56 27.81
CA ASN A 206 9.79 -20.68 27.13
C ASN A 206 10.48 -19.88 26.00
N CYS A 207 9.92 -19.92 24.79
CA CYS A 207 10.32 -19.06 23.67
C CYS A 207 10.19 -17.57 24.05
N ARG A 208 11.30 -16.88 24.29
CA ARG A 208 11.31 -15.42 24.45
C ARG A 208 11.43 -14.76 23.06
N CYS A 209 10.28 -14.44 22.45
CA CYS A 209 10.26 -13.58 21.28
C CYS A 209 10.49 -12.12 21.72
N ARG A 210 11.50 -11.44 21.16
CA ARG A 210 11.68 -9.99 21.36
C ARG A 210 10.83 -9.26 20.33
N ARG A 211 10.05 -8.27 20.76
CA ARG A 211 9.43 -7.31 19.84
C ARG A 211 10.53 -6.55 19.10
N PRO A 212 10.41 -6.29 17.79
CA PRO A 212 11.16 -5.20 17.19
C PRO A 212 10.83 -3.91 17.96
N ARG A 213 11.84 -3.07 18.20
CA ARG A 213 11.65 -1.79 18.90
C ARG A 213 10.57 -1.01 18.16
N SER A 214 9.42 -0.86 18.81
CA SER A 214 8.31 -0.05 18.35
C SER A 214 8.78 1.39 18.17
N VAL A 215 8.65 1.92 16.95
CA VAL A 215 8.39 3.35 16.76
C VAL A 215 7.01 3.62 17.35
N LEU A 216 6.91 4.68 18.14
CA LEU A 216 5.75 5.04 18.97
C LEU A 216 4.40 4.93 18.22
N LEU A 217 3.48 4.16 18.78
CA LEU A 217 2.04 4.34 18.56
C LEU A 217 1.59 5.51 19.46
N TYR A 218 1.15 6.61 18.86
CA TYR A 218 0.42 7.66 19.58
C TYR A 218 -1.01 7.18 19.88
N ARG A 219 -1.43 7.37 21.13
CA ARG A 219 -2.82 7.32 21.60
C ARG A 219 -3.49 8.67 21.38
#